data_AF-A0ABD3ERL6-F1
#
_entry.id   AF-A0ABD3ERL6-F1
#
_cell.length_a   1.000
_cell.length_b   1.000
_cell.length_c   1.000
_cell.angle_alpha   90.00
_cell.angle_beta   90.00
_cell.angle_gamma   90.00
#
_symmetry.space_group_name_H-M   'P 1'
#
loop_
_entity.id
_entity.type
_entity.pdbx_description
1 polymer ?
#
loop_
_entity_poly.entity_id
_entity_poly.type
_entity_poly.pdbx_seq_one_letter_code
_entity_poly.pdbx_strand_id
1 'polypeptide(L)'
;MRALLQTGIVPNENPTLSTLADVKKSIEECRGAYTLNAIIRIKLVWVSRHNSSKSDTLKLHLIDTDAPEPLEELYKMFRDVYATNAASVNSILLTATIFQADNIVAKDLPPDGCIVQINTCTHPIFFRGVESQLTIKNLHDITVDL
;
A
#
# COMPACT_ATOMS: atom_id res chain seq x y z
N MET A 1 47.21 23.49 8.69
CA MET A 1 47.02 22.27 7.86
C MET A 1 45.77 21.55 8.35
N ARG A 2 45.04 20.97 7.40
CA ARG A 2 43.67 20.43 7.45
C ARG A 2 43.47 19.24 8.40
N ALA A 3 42.26 19.10 8.93
CA ALA A 3 41.33 17.98 8.64
C ALA A 3 39.98 18.29 9.34
N LEU A 4 38.99 18.84 8.63
CA LEU A 4 37.94 18.15 7.86
C LEU A 4 36.99 17.31 8.74
N LEU A 5 35.77 17.84 8.80
CA LEU A 5 34.55 17.35 9.43
C LEU A 5 34.27 15.89 9.05
N GLN A 6 34.03 15.04 10.05
CA GLN A 6 33.36 13.75 9.84
C GLN A 6 31.90 14.05 9.47
N THR A 7 31.60 13.98 8.18
CA THR A 7 30.24 13.84 7.68
C THR A 7 29.75 12.46 8.09
N GLY A 8 29.09 12.38 9.25
CA GLY A 8 28.24 11.25 9.61
C GLY A 8 27.00 11.28 8.74
N ILE A 9 27.11 10.81 7.49
CA ILE A 9 25.94 10.41 6.72
C ILE A 9 25.53 9.07 7.32
N VAL A 10 24.61 9.11 8.27
CA VAL A 10 23.83 7.93 8.65
C VAL A 10 23.16 7.46 7.36
N PRO A 11 23.30 6.18 6.94
CA PRO A 11 22.54 5.70 5.79
C PRO A 11 21.06 6.00 6.06
N ASN A 12 20.46 6.74 5.14
CA ASN A 12 19.08 7.22 5.26
C ASN A 12 18.17 5.98 5.23
N GLU A 13 17.87 5.41 6.39
CA GLU A 13 16.87 4.36 6.51
C GLU A 13 15.56 4.95 6.01
N ASN A 14 14.95 4.28 5.02
CA ASN A 14 13.67 4.73 4.50
C ASN A 14 12.68 4.85 5.67
N PRO A 15 11.98 5.99 5.83
CA PRO A 15 10.99 6.13 6.89
C PRO A 15 9.93 5.04 6.76
N THR A 16 9.49 4.51 7.91
CA THR A 16 8.38 3.56 7.95
C THR A 16 7.08 4.32 8.21
N LEU A 17 6.14 4.25 7.26
CA LEU A 17 4.83 4.89 7.34
C LEU A 17 3.82 3.86 7.82
N SER A 18 3.16 4.15 8.95
CA SER A 18 2.22 3.21 9.59
C SER A 18 0.74 3.64 9.53
N THR A 19 0.50 4.87 9.10
CA THR A 19 -0.83 5.48 8.98
C THR A 19 -1.08 5.94 7.54
N LEU A 20 -2.35 5.93 7.13
CA LEU A 20 -2.84 6.48 5.87
C LEU A 20 -2.59 7.98 5.81
N ALA A 21 -2.63 8.70 6.92
CA ALA A 21 -2.32 10.12 6.96
C ALA A 21 -0.86 10.37 6.53
N ASP A 22 0.08 9.59 7.06
CA ASP A 22 1.51 9.71 6.72
C ASP A 22 1.78 9.26 5.28
N VAL A 23 1.15 8.18 4.82
CA VAL A 23 1.24 7.74 3.43
C VAL A 23 0.71 8.80 2.48
N LYS A 24 -0.49 9.33 2.74
CA LYS A 24 -1.12 10.39 1.92
C LYS A 24 -0.27 11.65 1.89
N LYS A 25 0.29 12.05 3.04
CA LYS A 25 1.23 13.17 3.13
C LYS A 25 2.47 12.91 2.27
N SER A 26 3.06 11.72 2.36
CA SER A 26 4.24 11.34 1.57
C SER A 26 3.95 11.33 0.06
N ILE A 27 2.77 10.85 -0.36
CA ILE A 27 2.31 10.92 -1.76
C ILE A 27 2.23 12.38 -2.23
N GLU A 28 1.70 13.29 -1.41
CA GLU A 28 1.60 14.71 -1.77
C GLU A 28 2.98 15.40 -1.83
N GLU A 29 3.86 15.12 -0.87
CA GLU A 29 5.22 15.65 -0.84
C GLU A 29 6.07 15.13 -2.01
N CYS A 30 5.81 13.90 -2.47
CA CYS A 30 6.49 13.28 -3.60
C CYS A 30 5.67 13.36 -4.90
N ARG A 31 4.76 14.34 -5.03
CA ARG A 31 3.88 14.44 -6.20
C ARG A 31 4.68 14.50 -7.52
N GLY A 32 4.39 13.55 -8.41
CA GLY A 32 5.10 13.40 -9.70
C GLY A 32 6.36 12.53 -9.63
N ALA A 33 6.76 12.07 -8.45
CA ALA A 33 7.80 11.05 -8.31
C ALA A 33 7.31 9.69 -8.82
N TYR A 34 8.24 8.92 -9.37
CA TYR A 34 7.95 7.57 -9.83
C TYR A 34 7.90 6.56 -8.68
N THR A 35 8.67 6.78 -7.60
CA THR A 35 8.77 5.90 -6.43
C THR A 35 8.44 6.66 -5.15
N LEU A 36 7.96 5.94 -4.14
CA LEU A 36 7.89 6.43 -2.77
C LEU A 36 9.12 5.93 -2.00
N ASN A 37 9.95 6.83 -1.49
CA ASN A 37 11.15 6.47 -0.72
C ASN A 37 10.79 6.20 0.75
N ALA A 38 9.93 5.22 0.98
CA ALA A 38 9.43 4.86 2.31
C ALA A 38 9.04 3.38 2.35
N ILE A 39 9.14 2.76 3.52
CA ILE A 39 8.54 1.45 3.79
C ILE A 39 7.13 1.71 4.29
N ILE A 40 6.12 1.07 3.71
CA ILE A 40 4.75 1.20 4.19
C ILE A 40 4.42 -0.03 5.02
N ARG A 41 4.21 0.15 6.33
CA ARG A 41 3.76 -0.90 7.25
C ARG A 41 2.28 -0.68 7.54
N ILE A 42 1.39 -1.53 7.05
CA ILE A 42 -0.04 -1.22 7.07
C ILE A 42 -0.91 -2.47 7.16
N LYS A 43 -2.10 -2.37 7.75
CA LYS A 43 -3.01 -3.51 7.89
C LYS A 43 -3.68 -3.81 6.54
N LEU A 44 -3.59 -5.06 6.11
CA LEU A 44 -4.33 -5.56 4.96
C LEU A 44 -5.76 -5.89 5.39
N VAL A 45 -6.75 -5.29 4.74
CA VAL A 45 -8.15 -5.64 4.98
C VAL A 45 -8.57 -6.79 4.09
N TRP A 46 -8.46 -6.65 2.76
CA TRP A 46 -8.67 -7.75 1.82
C TRP A 46 -7.92 -7.54 0.51
N VAL A 47 -7.79 -8.63 -0.25
CA VAL A 47 -7.33 -8.58 -1.64
C VAL A 47 -8.50 -8.83 -2.60
N SER A 48 -8.66 -7.97 -3.59
CA SER A 48 -9.61 -8.17 -4.69
C SER A 48 -8.88 -8.48 -5.99
N ARG A 49 -9.36 -9.47 -6.73
CA ARG A 49 -8.87 -9.80 -8.08
C ARG A 49 -9.80 -9.20 -9.13
N HIS A 50 -9.21 -8.56 -10.12
CA HIS A 50 -9.91 -7.93 -11.24
C HIS A 50 -9.38 -8.53 -12.54
N ASN A 51 -10.28 -9.16 -13.28
CA ASN A 51 -9.92 -9.80 -14.54
C ASN A 51 -10.15 -8.79 -15.66
N SER A 52 -9.09 -8.46 -16.39
CA SER A 52 -9.21 -7.71 -17.65
C SER A 52 -8.99 -8.66 -18.83
N SER A 53 -9.36 -8.23 -20.04
CA SER A 53 -9.15 -9.05 -21.25
C SER A 53 -7.69 -9.34 -21.58
N LYS A 54 -6.73 -8.70 -20.89
CA LYS A 54 -5.29 -8.80 -21.15
C LYS A 54 -4.49 -9.47 -20.04
N SER A 55 -4.92 -9.34 -18.79
CA SER A 55 -4.27 -9.94 -17.61
C SER A 55 -5.10 -9.70 -16.34
N ASP A 56 -4.91 -10.55 -15.35
CA ASP A 56 -5.41 -10.33 -14.00
C ASP A 56 -4.64 -9.21 -13.29
N THR A 57 -5.36 -8.49 -12.42
CA THR A 57 -4.81 -7.48 -11.53
C THR A 57 -5.27 -7.78 -10.12
N LEU A 58 -4.34 -7.70 -9.16
CA LEU A 58 -4.66 -7.77 -7.74
C LEU A 58 -4.64 -6.37 -7.14
N LYS A 59 -5.65 -6.07 -6.33
CA LYS A 59 -5.75 -4.82 -5.59
C LYS A 59 -5.88 -5.15 -4.11
N LEU A 60 -4.86 -4.76 -3.35
CA LEU A 60 -4.83 -4.82 -1.90
C LEU A 60 -5.51 -3.57 -1.35
N HIS A 61 -6.38 -3.76 -0.36
CA HIS A 61 -7.11 -2.70 0.32
C HIS A 61 -6.58 -2.58 1.74
N LEU A 62 -5.99 -1.43 2.04
CA LEU A 62 -5.11 -1.24 3.18
C LEU A 62 -5.64 -0.12 4.10
N ILE A 63 -5.55 -0.33 5.41
CA ILE A 63 -5.99 0.61 6.44
C ILE A 63 -4.91 0.78 7.51
N ASP A 64 -4.99 1.86 8.28
CA ASP A 64 -4.12 2.14 9.43
C ASP A 64 -3.79 0.89 10.23
N THR A 65 -2.50 0.75 10.57
CA THR A 65 -1.98 -0.44 11.26
C THR A 65 -2.71 -0.70 12.57
N ASP A 66 -3.02 0.36 13.29
CA ASP A 66 -3.67 0.40 14.60
C ASP A 66 -5.20 0.58 14.52
N ALA A 67 -5.81 0.46 13.33
CA ALA A 67 -7.26 0.50 13.18
C ALA A 67 -7.93 -0.45 14.21
N PRO A 68 -8.76 0.09 15.12
CA PRO A 68 -9.25 -0.66 16.27
C PRO A 68 -10.35 -1.67 15.91
N GLU A 69 -10.97 -1.51 14.74
CA GLU A 69 -12.07 -2.35 14.30
C GLU A 69 -11.58 -3.80 14.03
N PRO A 70 -12.35 -4.81 14.46
CA PRO A 70 -12.06 -6.19 14.10
C PRO A 70 -12.24 -6.38 12.58
N LEU A 71 -11.53 -7.36 12.03
CA LEU A 71 -11.52 -7.64 10.58
C LEU A 71 -12.94 -7.84 10.01
N GLU A 72 -13.82 -8.52 10.74
CA GLU A 72 -15.22 -8.74 10.33
C GLU A 72 -16.03 -7.44 10.21
N GLU A 73 -15.74 -6.43 11.03
CA GLU A 73 -16.36 -5.11 10.90
C GLU A 73 -15.78 -4.34 9.71
N LEU A 74 -14.45 -4.42 9.52
CA LEU A 74 -13.80 -3.83 8.35
C LEU A 74 -14.34 -4.41 7.03
N TYR A 75 -14.64 -5.71 6.98
CA TYR A 75 -15.31 -6.30 5.82
C TYR A 75 -16.68 -5.70 5.54
N LYS A 76 -17.53 -5.57 6.57
CA LYS A 76 -18.87 -4.97 6.41
C LYS A 76 -18.79 -3.51 5.97
N MET A 77 -17.84 -2.76 6.53
CA MET A 77 -17.66 -1.34 6.23
C MET A 77 -17.12 -1.10 4.82
N PHE A 78 -16.23 -1.97 4.32
CA PHE A 78 -15.48 -1.70 3.10
C PHE A 78 -15.67 -2.75 2.02
N ARG A 79 -15.41 -4.03 2.31
CA ARG A 79 -15.43 -5.11 1.33
C ARG A 79 -16.84 -5.36 0.78
N ASP A 80 -17.80 -5.51 1.67
CA ASP A 80 -19.16 -5.96 1.32
C ASP A 80 -19.92 -4.89 0.53
N VAL A 81 -19.59 -3.61 0.71
CA VAL A 81 -20.16 -2.47 -0.03
C VAL A 81 -19.34 -2.07 -1.26
N TYR A 82 -18.15 -2.64 -1.46
CA TYR A 82 -17.19 -2.23 -2.49
C TYR A 82 -17.77 -2.31 -3.90
N ALA A 83 -18.51 -3.39 -4.21
CA ALA A 83 -19.10 -3.61 -5.53
C ALA A 83 -20.06 -2.49 -5.95
N THR A 84 -20.76 -1.89 -4.99
CA THR A 84 -21.72 -0.81 -5.24
C THR A 84 -21.17 0.59 -5.00
N ASN A 85 -20.08 0.73 -4.25
CA ASN A 85 -19.53 2.03 -3.86
C ASN A 85 -18.00 2.07 -3.78
N ALA A 86 -17.32 1.52 -4.79
CA ALA A 86 -15.87 1.43 -4.83
C ALA A 86 -15.17 2.80 -4.69
N ALA A 87 -15.73 3.88 -5.25
CA ALA A 87 -15.12 5.21 -5.19
C ALA A 87 -15.05 5.77 -3.77
N SER A 88 -16.13 5.66 -2.98
CA SER A 88 -16.12 6.09 -1.57
C SER A 88 -15.24 5.21 -0.70
N VAL A 89 -15.15 3.91 -0.99
CA VAL A 89 -14.23 3.03 -0.24
C VAL A 89 -12.77 3.38 -0.55
N ASN A 90 -12.42 3.58 -1.83
CA ASN A 90 -11.06 3.92 -2.25
C ASN A 90 -10.59 5.31 -1.77
N SER A 91 -11.50 6.24 -1.47
CA SER A 91 -11.10 7.56 -0.92
C SER A 91 -10.67 7.47 0.55
N ILE A 92 -11.17 6.46 1.25
CA ILE A 92 -10.84 6.20 2.66
C ILE A 92 -9.54 5.40 2.73
N LEU A 93 -9.49 4.25 2.04
CA LEU A 93 -8.39 3.29 2.10
C LEU A 93 -7.18 3.69 1.24
N LEU A 94 -6.02 3.10 1.53
CA LEU A 94 -4.94 3.02 0.57
C LEU A 94 -5.14 1.80 -0.31
N THR A 95 -4.94 1.97 -1.60
CA THR A 95 -5.03 0.84 -2.54
C THR A 95 -3.72 0.59 -3.24
N ALA A 96 -3.25 -0.66 -3.17
CA ALA A 96 -2.00 -1.08 -3.77
C ALA A 96 -2.26 -2.10 -4.86
N THR A 97 -1.77 -1.85 -6.07
CA THR A 97 -2.09 -2.65 -7.25
C THR A 97 -0.89 -3.44 -7.73
N ILE A 98 -1.07 -4.76 -7.95
CA ILE A 98 -0.13 -5.63 -8.66
C ILE A 98 -0.74 -6.00 -10.01
N PHE A 99 -0.06 -5.63 -11.09
CA PHE A 99 -0.45 -5.98 -12.45
C PHE A 99 0.12 -7.35 -12.85
N GLN A 100 -0.45 -7.98 -13.89
CA GLN A 100 0.02 -9.27 -14.43
C GLN A 100 0.03 -10.39 -13.37
N ALA A 101 -1.04 -10.45 -12.58
CA ALA A 101 -1.16 -11.32 -11.42
C ALA A 101 -1.76 -12.70 -11.75
N ASP A 102 -1.72 -13.11 -13.01
CA ASP A 102 -2.36 -14.33 -13.52
C ASP A 102 -1.86 -15.60 -12.81
N ASN A 103 -0.58 -15.61 -12.43
CA ASN A 103 0.07 -16.77 -11.80
C ASN A 103 0.06 -16.72 -10.26
N ILE A 104 -0.39 -15.62 -9.65
CA ILE A 104 -0.44 -15.50 -8.19
C ILE A 104 -1.70 -16.23 -7.72
N VAL A 105 -1.59 -17.16 -6.78
CA VAL A 105 -2.76 -17.85 -6.23
C VAL A 105 -3.01 -17.45 -4.77
N ALA A 106 -4.22 -17.74 -4.26
CA ALA A 106 -4.66 -17.27 -2.94
C ALA A 106 -3.70 -17.66 -1.80
N LYS A 107 -3.05 -18.83 -1.89
CA LYS A 107 -2.07 -19.31 -0.89
C LYS A 107 -0.79 -18.48 -0.83
N ASP A 108 -0.48 -17.71 -1.88
CA ASP A 108 0.72 -16.88 -1.95
C ASP A 108 0.45 -15.48 -1.37
N LEU A 109 -0.83 -15.11 -1.24
CA LEU A 109 -1.22 -13.80 -0.74
C LEU A 109 -1.08 -13.71 0.78
N PRO A 110 -0.71 -12.53 1.31
CA PRO A 110 -0.84 -12.25 2.73
C PRO A 110 -2.27 -12.52 3.21
N PRO A 111 -2.46 -13.14 4.39
CA PRO A 111 -3.79 -13.32 4.97
C PRO A 111 -4.46 -11.97 5.25
N ASP A 112 -5.77 -11.91 5.09
CA ASP A 112 -6.55 -10.74 5.48
C ASP A 112 -6.41 -10.47 7.00
N GLY A 113 -6.36 -9.20 7.37
CA GLY A 113 -6.16 -8.73 8.74
C GLY A 113 -4.70 -8.68 9.21
N CYS A 114 -3.75 -9.23 8.47
CA CYS A 114 -2.34 -9.16 8.83
C CYS A 114 -1.75 -7.75 8.60
N ILE A 115 -0.63 -7.48 9.26
CA ILE A 115 0.19 -6.31 8.95
C ILE A 115 1.16 -6.69 7.84
N VAL A 116 1.15 -5.92 6.76
CA VAL A 116 2.09 -6.09 5.65
C VAL A 116 3.08 -4.94 5.61
N GLN A 117 4.30 -5.23 5.18
CA GLN A 117 5.29 -4.24 4.81
C GLN A 117 5.45 -4.23 3.30
N ILE A 118 5.23 -3.06 2.68
CA ILE A 118 5.51 -2.81 1.27
C ILE A 118 6.86 -2.11 1.20
N ASN A 119 7.86 -2.86 0.76
CA ASN A 119 9.27 -2.43 0.77
C ASN A 119 9.61 -1.54 -0.42
N THR A 120 8.89 -1.70 -1.53
CA THR A 120 9.06 -0.87 -2.73
C THR A 120 7.73 -0.70 -3.43
N CYS A 121 7.43 0.54 -3.83
CA CYS A 121 6.28 0.85 -4.65
C CYS A 121 6.59 1.96 -5.65
N THR A 122 5.75 2.02 -6.68
CA THR A 122 5.84 2.98 -7.77
C THR A 122 4.49 3.65 -8.00
N HIS A 123 4.49 4.74 -8.76
CA HIS A 123 3.31 5.53 -9.09
C HIS A 123 2.44 5.93 -7.87
N PRO A 124 3.04 6.52 -6.81
CA PRO A 124 2.25 7.09 -5.73
C PRO A 124 1.41 8.26 -6.26
N ILE A 125 0.08 8.12 -6.27
CA ILE A 125 -0.82 9.15 -6.81
C ILE A 125 -2.12 9.27 -6.01
N PHE A 126 -2.80 10.41 -6.18
CA PHE A 126 -4.22 10.56 -5.89
C PHE A 126 -5.04 10.43 -7.16
N PHE A 127 -5.65 9.27 -7.38
CA PHE A 127 -6.60 9.10 -8.47
C PHE A 127 -7.87 9.91 -8.19
N ARG A 128 -8.35 10.63 -9.21
CA ARG A 128 -9.47 11.59 -9.10
C ARG A 128 -9.30 12.63 -7.97
N GLY A 129 -8.06 12.87 -7.54
CA GLY A 129 -7.73 13.83 -6.48
C GLY A 129 -8.04 13.39 -5.06
N VAL A 130 -8.56 12.18 -4.83
CA VAL A 130 -8.96 11.72 -3.47
C VAL A 130 -8.57 10.28 -3.15
N GLU A 131 -8.46 9.41 -4.16
CA GLU A 131 -8.16 7.99 -3.94
C GLU A 131 -6.65 7.80 -3.89
N SER A 132 -6.09 7.49 -2.72
CA SER A 132 -4.65 7.19 -2.59
C SER A 132 -4.34 5.82 -3.20
N GLN A 133 -3.47 5.80 -4.21
CA GLN A 133 -3.11 4.59 -4.94
C GLN A 133 -1.59 4.48 -5.13
N LEU A 134 -1.11 3.25 -5.14
CA LEU A 134 0.27 2.91 -5.50
C LEU A 134 0.31 1.60 -6.29
N THR A 135 1.41 1.39 -6.99
CA THR A 135 1.70 0.17 -7.77
C THR A 135 2.83 -0.60 -7.11
N ILE A 136 2.61 -1.89 -6.89
CA ILE A 136 3.61 -2.83 -6.42
C ILE A 136 4.05 -3.66 -7.61
N LYS A 137 5.36 -3.79 -7.82
CA LYS A 137 5.91 -4.47 -9.00
C LYS A 137 5.71 -5.98 -8.88
N ASN A 138 6.04 -6.56 -7.72
CA ASN A 138 5.93 -8.00 -7.48
C ASN A 138 5.42 -8.30 -6.07
N LEU A 139 4.86 -9.48 -5.88
CA LEU A 139 4.43 -9.95 -4.55
C LEU A 139 5.59 -10.01 -3.54
N HIS A 140 6.82 -10.27 -4.00
CA HIS A 140 8.02 -10.28 -3.15
C HIS A 140 8.38 -8.91 -2.55
N ASP A 141 7.82 -7.82 -3.08
CA ASP A 141 7.97 -6.49 -2.48
C ASP A 141 7.09 -6.34 -1.22
N ILE A 142 6.25 -7.34 -0.92
CA ILE A 142 5.38 -7.42 0.24
C ILE A 142 5.87 -8.51 1.19
N THR A 143 6.07 -8.15 2.45
CA THR A 143 6.36 -9.10 3.54
C THR A 143 5.27 -9.02 4.60
N VAL A 144 4.95 -10.15 5.22
CA VAL A 144 4.05 -10.19 6.39
C VAL A 144 4.89 -9.92 7.62
N ASP A 145 4.48 -8.93 8.41
CA ASP A 145 5.07 -8.63 9.71
C ASP A 145 4.41 -9.55 10.75
N LEU A 146 5.19 -10.47 11.32
CA LEU A 146 4.74 -11.54 12.23
C LEU A 146 4.76 -11.12 13.69
#